data_AF-A0A1J4K965-F1
#
_entry.id   AF-A0A1J4K965-F1
#
_cell.length_a   1.000
_cell.length_b   1.000
_cell.length_c   1.000
_cell.angle_alpha   90.00
_cell.angle_beta   90.00
_cell.angle_gamma   90.00
#
_symmetry.space_group_name_H-M   'P 1'
#
loop_
_entity.id
_entity.type
_entity.pdbx_description
1 polymer ?
#
loop_
_entity_poly.entity_id
_entity_poly.type
_entity_poly.pdbx_seq_one_letter_code
_entity_poly.pdbx_strand_id
1 'polypeptide(L)'
;MKLINNSSKLLSLFNSKLYENKLQRLTDKINSLTNEISHIKQTKKGDETAILRSTLGIQTCEDEILLNLKISNDELHSLINEKDTKISELSDKIDQIFDFSIERNDLKDKIDHIEGILYEKLKENNELRSKLEEAATEKEKLFDSTQRQLVEKFDIRNQLDELQEKIKEMKETLHNVNNREKERKLAILGYFKAQNNQLKNENLKMKEKLNQRSSQHQETIVFKQYMKKVLMQFFIQDDSKRTELIPVLLQMCGANEHEIQTSKCQWERSLQFISKAAGLFGF
;
A
#
# COMPACT_ATOMS: atom_id res chain seq x y z
N MET A 1 -91.03 142.84 -60.18
CA MET A 1 -90.63 141.42 -60.03
C MET A 1 -89.11 141.21 -60.17
N LYS A 2 -88.29 141.77 -59.27
CA LYS A 2 -86.80 141.67 -59.29
C LYS A 2 -86.20 141.09 -57.99
N LEU A 3 -87.04 140.54 -57.11
CA LEU A 3 -86.68 140.14 -55.74
C LEU A 3 -86.70 138.62 -55.48
N ILE A 4 -87.03 137.79 -56.48
CA ILE A 4 -87.15 136.32 -56.30
C ILE A 4 -85.90 135.57 -56.86
N ASN A 5 -85.09 136.20 -57.72
CA ASN A 5 -83.99 135.51 -58.42
C ASN A 5 -82.64 135.47 -57.65
N ASN A 6 -82.49 136.25 -56.58
CA ASN A 6 -81.27 136.25 -55.74
C ASN A 6 -81.32 135.25 -54.58
N SER A 7 -82.51 134.82 -54.15
CA SER A 7 -82.64 133.77 -53.11
C SER A 7 -82.25 132.38 -53.62
N SER A 8 -82.50 132.07 -54.89
CA SER A 8 -82.15 130.76 -55.48
C SER A 8 -80.62 130.56 -55.60
N LYS A 9 -79.88 131.63 -55.93
CA LYS A 9 -78.42 131.61 -56.06
C LYS A 9 -77.70 131.60 -54.71
N LEU A 10 -78.26 132.27 -53.70
CA LEU A 10 -77.79 132.19 -52.30
C LEU A 10 -78.10 130.82 -51.69
N LEU A 11 -79.27 130.22 -51.95
CA LEU A 11 -79.57 128.85 -51.53
C LEU A 11 -78.66 127.82 -52.21
N SER A 12 -78.33 128.00 -53.51
CA SER A 12 -77.45 127.06 -54.21
C SER A 12 -76.01 127.16 -53.73
N LEU A 13 -75.51 128.36 -53.42
CA LEU A 13 -74.19 128.57 -52.81
C LEU A 13 -74.14 128.07 -51.36
N PHE A 14 -75.20 128.28 -50.57
CA PHE A 14 -75.27 127.78 -49.21
C PHE A 14 -75.36 126.25 -49.18
N ASN A 15 -76.18 125.65 -50.06
CA ASN A 15 -76.23 124.20 -50.23
C ASN A 15 -74.90 123.65 -50.75
N SER A 16 -74.28 124.28 -51.75
CA SER A 16 -72.97 123.86 -52.27
C SER A 16 -71.90 123.86 -51.18
N LYS A 17 -71.85 124.90 -50.35
CA LYS A 17 -70.89 125.00 -49.24
C LYS A 17 -71.22 124.03 -48.09
N LEU A 18 -72.50 123.69 -47.91
CA LEU A 18 -72.94 122.67 -46.96
C LEU A 18 -72.61 121.25 -47.44
N TYR A 19 -72.74 120.99 -48.75
CA TYR A 19 -72.30 119.76 -49.41
C TYR A 19 -70.78 119.63 -49.42
N GLU A 20 -70.05 120.71 -49.65
CA GLU A 20 -68.58 120.75 -49.64
C GLU A 20 -68.04 120.53 -48.23
N ASN A 21 -68.62 121.14 -47.20
CA ASN A 21 -68.29 120.83 -45.81
C ASN A 21 -68.63 119.38 -45.43
N LYS A 22 -69.72 118.83 -45.96
CA LYS A 22 -70.10 117.42 -45.72
C LYS A 22 -69.14 116.46 -46.44
N LEU A 23 -68.73 116.79 -47.66
CA LEU A 23 -67.72 116.07 -48.43
C LEU A 23 -66.36 116.12 -47.74
N GLN A 24 -65.92 117.29 -47.28
CA GLN A 24 -64.66 117.42 -46.53
C GLN A 24 -64.68 116.59 -45.25
N ARG A 25 -65.77 116.65 -44.47
CA ARG A 25 -65.93 115.80 -43.27
C ARG A 25 -65.95 114.32 -43.59
N LEU A 26 -66.53 113.91 -44.72
CA LEU A 26 -66.52 112.52 -45.17
C LEU A 26 -65.12 112.10 -45.61
N THR A 27 -64.39 112.95 -46.34
CA THR A 27 -62.99 112.71 -46.74
C THR A 27 -62.08 112.60 -45.53
N ASP A 28 -62.21 113.51 -44.56
CA ASP A 28 -61.45 113.47 -43.31
C ASP A 28 -61.76 112.18 -42.53
N LYS A 29 -63.04 111.76 -42.51
CA LYS A 29 -63.46 110.50 -41.88
C LYS A 29 -62.95 109.27 -42.62
N ILE A 30 -62.93 109.27 -43.96
CA ILE A 30 -62.37 108.20 -44.79
C ILE A 30 -60.86 108.10 -44.55
N ASN A 31 -60.16 109.22 -44.47
CA ASN A 31 -58.72 109.25 -44.19
C ASN A 31 -58.42 108.75 -42.77
N SER A 32 -59.20 109.16 -41.77
CA SER A 32 -59.11 108.63 -40.40
C SER A 32 -59.31 107.12 -40.37
N LEU A 33 -60.38 106.62 -41.01
CA LEU A 33 -60.68 105.19 -41.07
C LEU A 33 -59.61 104.41 -41.83
N THR A 34 -59.03 104.99 -42.88
CA THR A 34 -57.95 104.36 -43.66
C THR A 34 -56.68 104.26 -42.82
N ASN A 35 -56.35 105.29 -42.05
CA ASN A 35 -55.24 105.28 -41.12
C ASN A 35 -55.47 104.26 -40.00
N GLU A 36 -56.68 104.19 -39.42
CA GLU A 36 -57.06 103.19 -38.42
C GLU A 36 -56.96 101.77 -38.98
N ILE A 37 -57.47 101.51 -40.19
CA ILE A 37 -57.35 100.21 -40.87
C ILE A 37 -55.88 99.87 -41.12
N SER A 38 -55.06 100.85 -41.51
CA SER A 38 -53.61 100.63 -41.71
C SER A 38 -52.91 100.27 -40.41
N HIS A 39 -53.26 100.93 -39.30
CA HIS A 39 -52.73 100.63 -37.98
C HIS A 39 -53.19 99.26 -37.50
N ILE A 40 -54.47 98.92 -37.64
CA ILE A 40 -55.01 97.59 -37.29
C ILE A 40 -54.33 96.49 -38.11
N LYS A 41 -54.06 96.72 -39.40
CA LYS A 41 -53.32 95.76 -40.23
C LYS A 41 -51.87 95.60 -39.77
N GLN A 42 -51.21 96.69 -39.39
CA GLN A 42 -49.84 96.64 -38.87
C GLN A 42 -49.77 95.96 -37.51
N THR A 43 -50.69 96.26 -36.58
CA THR A 43 -50.74 95.61 -35.26
C THR A 43 -51.04 94.14 -35.39
N LYS A 44 -52.05 93.75 -36.20
CA LYS A 44 -52.38 92.34 -36.45
C LYS A 44 -51.21 91.57 -37.07
N LYS A 45 -50.49 92.17 -38.03
CA LYS A 45 -49.27 91.57 -38.59
C LYS A 45 -48.16 91.44 -37.55
N GLY A 46 -48.02 92.44 -36.66
CA GLY A 46 -47.12 92.38 -35.51
C GLY A 46 -47.44 91.20 -34.59
N ASP A 47 -48.70 91.05 -34.21
CA ASP A 47 -49.19 89.98 -33.33
C ASP A 47 -49.03 88.59 -33.97
N GLU A 48 -49.37 88.43 -35.25
CA GLU A 48 -49.16 87.18 -35.99
C GLU A 48 -47.68 86.80 -36.06
N THR A 49 -46.77 87.76 -36.29
CA THR A 49 -45.33 87.48 -36.26
C THR A 49 -44.81 87.14 -34.87
N ALA A 50 -45.39 87.70 -33.81
CA ALA A 50 -45.04 87.38 -32.43
C ALA A 50 -45.49 85.96 -32.05
N ILE A 51 -46.70 85.57 -32.45
CA ILE A 51 -47.23 84.21 -32.28
C ILE A 51 -46.34 83.21 -33.01
N LEU A 52 -46.02 83.45 -34.30
CA LEU A 52 -45.16 82.55 -35.08
C LEU A 52 -43.76 82.39 -34.47
N ARG A 53 -43.14 83.48 -33.98
CA ARG A 53 -41.85 83.42 -33.28
C ARG A 53 -41.95 82.62 -31.98
N SER A 54 -43.02 82.79 -31.21
CA SER A 54 -43.26 82.03 -29.99
C SER A 54 -43.46 80.55 -30.26
N THR A 55 -44.27 80.19 -31.27
CA THR A 55 -44.52 78.79 -31.66
C THR A 55 -43.23 78.12 -32.14
N LEU A 56 -42.42 78.79 -32.95
CA LEU A 56 -41.12 78.27 -33.39
C LEU A 56 -40.15 78.09 -32.22
N GLY A 57 -40.16 79.01 -31.24
CA GLY A 57 -39.39 78.89 -30.00
C GLY A 57 -39.81 77.70 -29.13
N ILE A 58 -41.11 77.41 -29.05
CA ILE A 58 -41.63 76.22 -28.34
C ILE A 58 -41.21 74.96 -29.08
N GLN A 59 -41.37 74.91 -30.40
CA GLN A 59 -41.01 73.75 -31.21
C GLN A 59 -39.51 73.43 -31.12
N THR A 60 -38.65 74.44 -31.18
CA THR A 60 -37.19 74.25 -31.03
C THR A 60 -36.81 73.74 -29.63
N CYS A 61 -37.52 74.19 -28.58
CA CYS A 61 -37.35 73.68 -27.22
C CYS A 61 -37.82 72.21 -27.09
N GLU A 62 -38.96 71.86 -27.70
CA GLU A 62 -39.47 70.48 -27.73
C GLU A 62 -38.48 69.54 -28.45
N ASP A 63 -37.92 69.97 -29.59
CA ASP A 63 -36.93 69.21 -30.34
C ASP A 63 -35.63 69.00 -29.53
N GLU A 64 -35.18 70.01 -28.78
CA GLU A 64 -34.01 69.89 -27.89
C GLU A 64 -34.26 68.91 -26.74
N ILE A 65 -35.44 68.97 -26.11
CA ILE A 65 -35.84 68.02 -25.07
C ILE A 65 -35.88 66.59 -25.64
N LEU A 66 -36.48 66.40 -26.82
CA LEU A 66 -36.56 65.10 -27.48
C LEU A 66 -35.17 64.55 -27.81
N LEU A 67 -34.26 65.39 -28.30
CA LEU A 67 -32.89 65.01 -28.58
C LEU A 67 -32.15 64.60 -27.29
N ASN A 68 -32.27 65.38 -26.22
CA ASN A 68 -31.65 65.06 -24.93
C ASN A 68 -32.20 63.76 -24.32
N LEU A 69 -33.51 63.53 -24.42
CA LEU A 69 -34.14 62.28 -24.01
C LEU A 69 -33.64 61.09 -24.83
N LYS A 70 -33.46 61.28 -26.14
CA LYS A 70 -32.91 60.23 -27.01
C LYS A 70 -31.47 59.88 -26.64
N ILE A 71 -30.62 60.88 -26.45
CA ILE A 71 -29.21 60.68 -26.02
C ILE A 71 -29.18 59.94 -24.68
N SER A 72 -29.96 60.40 -23.71
CA SER A 72 -30.03 59.75 -22.39
C SER A 72 -30.54 58.31 -22.48
N ASN A 73 -31.51 58.03 -23.35
CA ASN A 73 -32.01 56.67 -23.57
C ASN A 73 -30.94 55.77 -24.22
N ASP A 74 -30.18 56.27 -25.19
CA ASP A 74 -29.10 55.54 -25.83
C ASP A 74 -27.97 55.22 -24.83
N GLU A 75 -27.63 56.17 -23.95
CA GLU A 75 -26.67 55.96 -22.85
C GLU A 75 -27.16 54.89 -21.86
N LEU A 76 -28.45 54.93 -21.48
CA LEU A 76 -29.06 53.93 -20.61
C LEU A 76 -29.02 52.53 -21.25
N HIS A 77 -29.31 52.42 -22.55
CA HIS A 77 -29.20 51.14 -23.26
C HIS A 77 -27.76 50.62 -23.30
N SER A 78 -26.78 51.50 -23.53
CA SER A 78 -25.37 51.12 -23.48
C SER A 78 -24.97 50.60 -22.09
N LEU A 79 -25.44 51.26 -21.02
CA LEU A 79 -25.17 50.84 -19.65
C LEU A 79 -25.84 49.50 -19.33
N ILE A 80 -27.08 49.30 -19.76
CA ILE A 80 -27.80 48.01 -19.59
C ILE A 80 -27.01 46.88 -20.24
N ASN A 81 -26.58 47.07 -21.50
CA ASN A 81 -25.79 46.05 -22.21
C ASN A 81 -24.49 45.72 -21.46
N GLU A 82 -23.77 46.74 -20.95
CA GLU A 82 -22.55 46.52 -20.15
C GLU A 82 -22.83 45.76 -18.84
N LYS A 83 -23.98 46.01 -18.21
CA LYS A 83 -24.39 45.28 -17.00
C LYS A 83 -24.76 43.84 -17.33
N ASP A 84 -25.46 43.59 -18.42
CA ASP A 84 -25.82 42.25 -18.87
C ASP A 84 -24.57 41.42 -19.21
N THR A 85 -23.56 42.01 -19.87
CA THR A 85 -22.29 41.33 -20.11
C THR A 85 -21.58 40.97 -18.81
N LYS A 86 -21.56 41.89 -17.82
CA LYS A 86 -20.95 41.62 -16.51
C LYS A 86 -21.71 40.56 -15.72
N ILE A 87 -23.04 40.53 -15.83
CA ILE A 87 -23.87 39.47 -15.22
C ILE A 87 -23.52 38.12 -15.83
N SER A 88 -23.38 38.04 -17.16
CA SER A 88 -22.96 36.81 -17.84
C SER A 88 -21.58 36.34 -17.37
N GLU A 89 -20.58 37.23 -17.32
CA GLU A 89 -19.24 36.89 -16.85
C GLU A 89 -19.21 36.43 -15.38
N LEU A 90 -20.07 37.01 -14.53
CA LEU A 90 -20.21 36.59 -13.14
C LEU A 90 -20.89 35.22 -13.03
N SER A 91 -21.88 34.93 -13.88
CA SER A 91 -22.52 33.61 -13.95
C SER A 91 -21.49 32.53 -14.30
N ASP A 92 -20.68 32.76 -15.32
CA ASP A 92 -19.64 31.80 -15.74
C ASP A 92 -18.62 31.53 -14.62
N LYS A 93 -18.26 32.57 -13.86
CA LYS A 93 -17.36 32.43 -12.69
C LYS A 93 -18.01 31.65 -11.55
N ILE A 94 -19.32 31.81 -11.33
CA ILE A 94 -20.06 31.05 -10.32
C ILE A 94 -20.05 29.56 -10.68
N ASP A 95 -20.28 29.23 -11.96
CA ASP A 95 -20.24 27.84 -12.44
C ASP A 95 -18.85 27.21 -12.26
N GLN A 96 -17.78 27.95 -12.58
CA GLN A 96 -16.41 27.50 -12.33
C GLN A 96 -16.13 27.26 -10.83
N ILE A 97 -16.63 28.12 -9.95
CA ILE A 97 -16.47 27.92 -8.49
C ILE A 97 -17.22 26.67 -8.03
N PHE A 98 -18.38 26.38 -8.62
CA PHE A 98 -19.14 25.18 -8.32
C PHE A 98 -18.38 23.91 -8.74
N ASP A 99 -17.81 23.90 -9.95
CA ASP A 99 -16.97 22.79 -10.42
C ASP A 99 -15.76 22.56 -9.51
N PHE A 100 -15.05 23.63 -9.12
CA PHE A 100 -13.95 23.51 -8.16
C PHE A 100 -14.40 23.01 -6.79
N SER A 101 -15.62 23.34 -6.36
CA SER A 101 -16.17 22.83 -5.10
C SER A 101 -16.42 21.32 -5.17
N ILE A 102 -16.86 20.80 -6.33
CA ILE A 102 -17.02 19.36 -6.56
C ILE A 102 -15.65 18.68 -6.52
N GLU A 103 -14.68 19.17 -7.30
CA GLU A 103 -13.33 18.60 -7.34
C GLU A 103 -12.66 18.58 -5.96
N ARG A 104 -12.82 19.67 -5.18
CA ARG A 104 -12.30 19.74 -3.82
C ARG A 104 -12.88 18.65 -2.92
N ASN A 105 -14.16 18.33 -3.05
CA ASN A 105 -14.80 17.28 -2.26
C ASN A 105 -14.30 15.90 -2.70
N ASP A 106 -14.16 15.64 -3.99
CA ASP A 106 -13.59 14.39 -4.51
C ASP A 106 -12.14 14.16 -4.03
N LEU A 107 -11.34 15.23 -4.00
CA LEU A 107 -9.98 15.19 -3.45
C LEU A 107 -9.98 14.93 -1.94
N LYS A 108 -10.94 15.49 -1.20
CA LYS A 108 -11.08 15.24 0.22
C LYS A 108 -11.41 13.77 0.50
N ASP A 109 -12.36 13.18 -0.24
CA ASP A 109 -12.71 11.77 -0.10
C ASP A 109 -11.52 10.85 -0.41
N LYS A 110 -10.69 11.21 -1.40
CA LYS A 110 -9.44 10.50 -1.71
C LYS A 110 -8.41 10.60 -0.57
N ILE A 111 -8.29 11.77 0.07
CA ILE A 111 -7.40 11.96 1.23
C ILE A 111 -7.87 11.09 2.39
N ASP A 112 -9.16 11.13 2.73
CA ASP A 112 -9.74 10.34 3.83
C ASP A 112 -9.52 8.82 3.60
N HIS A 113 -9.64 8.37 2.35
CA HIS A 113 -9.33 6.99 1.98
C HIS A 113 -7.85 6.62 2.17
N ILE A 114 -6.93 7.48 1.74
CA ILE A 114 -5.48 7.27 1.89
C ILE A 114 -5.09 7.25 3.37
N GLU A 115 -5.67 8.14 4.19
CA GLU A 115 -5.44 8.16 5.63
C GLU A 115 -5.88 6.85 6.29
N GLY A 116 -7.02 6.27 5.87
CA GLY A 116 -7.46 4.95 6.30
C GLY A 116 -6.46 3.84 5.95
N ILE A 117 -5.94 3.82 4.71
CA ILE A 117 -4.92 2.85 4.28
C ILE A 117 -3.64 2.99 5.12
N LEU A 118 -3.20 4.23 5.36
CA LEU A 118 -1.99 4.50 6.15
C LEU A 118 -2.14 4.01 7.60
N TYR A 119 -3.30 4.21 8.21
CA TYR A 119 -3.59 3.72 9.55
C TYR A 119 -3.49 2.20 9.64
N GLU A 120 -4.10 1.47 8.71
CA GLU A 120 -4.03 0.00 8.68
C GLU A 120 -2.60 -0.50 8.43
N LYS A 121 -1.85 0.14 7.54
CA LYS A 121 -0.44 -0.23 7.28
C LYS A 121 0.45 0.04 8.48
N LEU A 122 0.19 1.10 9.24
CA LEU A 122 0.92 1.40 10.47
C LEU A 122 0.62 0.36 11.56
N LYS A 123 -0.63 -0.06 11.68
CA LYS A 123 -1.04 -1.14 12.57
C LYS A 123 -0.36 -2.46 12.21
N GLU A 124 -0.39 -2.85 10.93
CA GLU A 124 0.30 -4.05 10.42
C GLU A 124 1.82 -4.00 10.71
N ASN A 125 2.47 -2.84 10.52
CA ASN A 125 3.89 -2.66 10.83
C ASN A 125 4.19 -2.89 12.32
N ASN A 126 3.34 -2.37 13.21
CA ASN A 126 3.50 -2.55 14.65
C ASN A 126 3.33 -4.02 15.06
N GLU A 127 2.37 -4.74 14.48
CA GLU A 127 2.21 -6.18 14.70
C GLU A 127 3.44 -6.98 14.22
N LEU A 128 3.99 -6.65 13.06
CA LEU A 128 5.20 -7.27 12.54
C LEU A 128 6.42 -6.97 13.41
N ARG A 129 6.54 -5.74 13.94
CA ARG A 129 7.59 -5.37 14.89
C ARG A 129 7.51 -6.18 16.18
N SER A 130 6.31 -6.36 16.74
CA SER A 130 6.10 -7.20 17.93
C SER A 130 6.55 -8.65 17.67
N LYS A 131 6.14 -9.23 16.54
CA LYS A 131 6.55 -10.59 16.16
C LYS A 131 8.07 -10.72 15.96
N LEU A 132 8.70 -9.69 15.40
CA LEU A 132 10.16 -9.68 15.23
C LEU A 132 10.89 -9.64 16.57
N GLU A 133 10.38 -8.86 17.53
CA GLU A 133 10.93 -8.77 18.88
C GLU A 133 10.77 -10.11 19.62
N GLU A 134 9.59 -10.74 19.55
CA GLU A 134 9.35 -12.08 20.08
C GLU A 134 10.35 -13.11 19.52
N ALA A 135 10.50 -13.15 18.19
CA ALA A 135 11.44 -14.05 17.52
C ALA A 135 12.91 -13.79 17.92
N ALA A 136 13.28 -12.53 18.14
CA ALA A 136 14.62 -12.18 18.62
C ALA A 136 14.87 -12.72 20.04
N THR A 137 13.89 -12.58 20.94
CA THR A 137 14.01 -13.13 22.31
C THR A 137 14.03 -14.66 22.32
N GLU A 138 13.29 -15.31 21.44
CA GLU A 138 13.31 -16.77 21.31
C GLU A 138 14.66 -17.27 20.81
N LYS A 139 15.22 -16.59 19.80
CA LYS A 139 16.56 -16.88 19.29
C LYS A 139 17.62 -16.76 20.39
N GLU A 140 17.55 -15.73 21.23
CA GLU A 140 18.47 -15.53 22.35
C GLU A 140 18.36 -16.67 23.38
N LYS A 141 17.14 -17.07 23.76
CA LYS A 141 16.91 -18.22 24.65
C LYS A 141 17.47 -19.53 24.10
N LEU A 142 17.30 -19.77 22.79
CA LEU A 142 17.85 -20.95 22.13
C LEU A 142 19.38 -20.92 22.09
N PHE A 143 19.98 -19.76 21.86
CA PHE A 143 21.42 -19.57 21.90
C PHE A 143 21.98 -19.88 23.29
N ASP A 144 21.38 -19.31 24.34
CA ASP A 144 21.75 -19.57 25.73
C ASP A 144 21.64 -21.05 26.09
N SER A 145 20.53 -21.70 25.68
CA SER A 145 20.33 -23.14 25.87
C SER A 145 21.42 -23.97 25.18
N THR A 146 21.74 -23.63 23.93
CA THR A 146 22.80 -24.30 23.15
C THR A 146 24.17 -24.13 23.82
N GLN A 147 24.47 -22.93 24.32
CA GLN A 147 25.73 -22.66 25.02
C GLN A 147 25.84 -23.49 26.31
N ARG A 148 24.77 -23.61 27.09
CA ARG A 148 24.74 -24.46 28.29
C ARG A 148 24.98 -25.93 27.95
N GLN A 149 24.32 -26.44 26.91
CA GLN A 149 24.53 -27.82 26.44
C GLN A 149 25.97 -28.07 25.98
N LEU A 150 26.63 -27.09 25.38
CA LEU A 150 28.03 -27.20 24.97
C LEU A 150 28.96 -27.35 26.17
N VAL A 151 28.73 -26.56 27.22
CA VAL A 151 29.48 -26.64 28.49
C VAL A 151 29.26 -28.00 29.14
N GLU A 152 28.02 -28.46 29.26
CA GLU A 152 27.69 -29.77 29.82
C GLU A 152 28.36 -30.91 29.03
N LYS A 153 28.35 -30.84 27.69
CA LYS A 153 29.03 -31.81 26.84
C LYS A 153 30.54 -31.82 27.06
N PHE A 154 31.15 -30.65 27.30
CA PHE A 154 32.56 -30.55 27.63
C PHE A 154 32.88 -31.21 28.97
N ASP A 155 32.06 -30.96 29.99
CA ASP A 155 32.21 -31.58 31.32
C ASP A 155 32.07 -33.11 31.27
N ILE A 156 31.06 -33.62 30.54
CA ILE A 156 30.88 -35.06 30.32
C ILE A 156 32.09 -35.66 29.60
N ARG A 157 32.68 -34.95 28.63
CA ARG A 157 33.88 -35.40 27.93
C ARG A 157 35.07 -35.50 28.87
N ASN A 158 35.28 -34.51 29.72
CA ASN A 158 36.34 -34.56 30.72
C ASN A 158 36.16 -35.75 31.68
N GLN A 159 34.94 -35.99 32.15
CA GLN A 159 34.63 -37.17 32.98
C GLN A 159 34.90 -38.49 32.23
N LEU A 160 34.58 -38.56 30.94
CA LEU A 160 34.86 -39.72 30.10
C LEU A 160 36.37 -39.97 30.00
N ASP A 161 37.17 -38.93 29.78
CA ASP A 161 38.63 -39.02 29.69
C ASP A 161 39.24 -39.50 31.01
N GLU A 162 38.76 -38.99 32.16
CA GLU A 162 39.16 -39.46 33.50
C GLU A 162 38.84 -40.95 33.72
N LEU A 163 37.64 -41.39 33.30
CA LEU A 163 37.25 -42.79 33.41
C LEU A 163 38.08 -43.70 32.49
N GLN A 164 38.45 -43.23 31.30
CA GLN A 164 39.31 -43.96 30.38
C GLN A 164 40.71 -44.18 30.96
N GLU A 165 41.30 -43.16 31.59
CA GLU A 165 42.59 -43.30 32.28
C GLU A 165 42.49 -44.27 33.47
N LYS A 166 41.45 -44.19 34.30
CA LYS A 166 41.23 -45.18 35.38
C LYS A 166 41.10 -46.61 34.85
N ILE A 167 40.41 -46.82 33.72
CA ILE A 167 40.31 -48.13 33.08
C ILE A 167 41.68 -48.63 32.61
N LYS A 168 42.52 -47.74 32.08
CA LYS A 168 43.88 -48.06 31.64
C LYS A 168 44.76 -48.45 32.83
N GLU A 169 44.76 -47.68 33.91
CA GLU A 169 45.45 -48.00 35.17
C GLU A 169 45.00 -49.35 35.74
N MET A 170 43.69 -49.62 35.74
CA MET A 170 43.15 -50.92 36.17
C MET A 170 43.62 -52.08 35.28
N LYS A 171 43.71 -51.89 33.97
CA LYS A 171 44.23 -52.93 33.06
C LYS A 171 45.71 -53.21 33.30
N GLU A 172 46.52 -52.19 33.53
CA GLU A 172 47.95 -52.33 33.83
C GLU A 172 48.16 -53.04 35.18
N THR A 173 47.42 -52.66 36.21
CA THR A 173 47.46 -53.35 37.51
C THR A 173 47.01 -54.80 37.40
N LEU A 174 45.92 -55.09 36.68
CA LEU A 174 45.48 -56.46 36.39
C LEU A 174 46.56 -57.27 35.66
N HIS A 175 47.20 -56.69 34.64
CA HIS A 175 48.29 -57.33 33.90
C HIS A 175 49.47 -57.67 34.82
N ASN A 176 49.87 -56.73 35.68
CA ASN A 176 50.94 -56.92 36.65
C ASN A 176 50.62 -58.03 37.67
N VAL A 177 49.38 -58.08 38.17
CA VAL A 177 48.92 -59.15 39.08
C VAL A 177 48.96 -60.50 38.38
N ASN A 178 48.47 -60.59 37.15
CA ASN A 178 48.46 -61.83 36.37
C ASN A 178 49.89 -62.33 36.07
N ASN A 179 50.81 -61.41 35.74
CA ASN A 179 52.23 -61.75 35.56
C ASN A 179 52.86 -62.28 36.85
N ARG A 180 52.62 -61.62 38.00
CA ARG A 180 53.07 -62.12 39.32
C ARG A 180 52.48 -63.49 39.65
N GLU A 181 51.23 -63.75 39.32
CA GLU A 181 50.60 -65.05 39.54
C GLU A 181 51.19 -66.13 38.62
N LYS A 182 51.48 -65.79 37.35
CA LYS A 182 52.16 -66.68 36.40
C LYS A 182 53.58 -67.01 36.88
N GLU A 183 54.33 -66.03 37.36
CA GLU A 183 55.65 -66.22 37.96
C GLU A 183 55.58 -67.14 39.18
N ARG A 184 54.61 -66.91 40.08
CA ARG A 184 54.35 -67.82 41.21
C ARG A 184 54.05 -69.25 40.76
N LYS A 185 53.16 -69.43 39.77
CA LYS A 185 52.82 -70.76 39.23
C LYS A 185 54.04 -71.43 38.58
N LEU A 186 54.86 -70.69 37.85
CA LEU A 186 56.10 -71.20 37.26
C LEU A 186 57.12 -71.59 38.32
N ALA A 187 57.26 -70.80 39.39
CA ALA A 187 58.13 -71.13 40.52
C ALA A 187 57.67 -72.44 41.21
N ILE A 188 56.36 -72.59 41.45
CA ILE A 188 55.76 -73.81 41.99
C ILE A 188 55.99 -75.00 41.05
N LEU A 189 55.76 -74.83 39.74
CA LEU A 189 55.99 -75.89 38.75
C LEU A 189 57.47 -76.26 38.67
N GLY A 190 58.38 -75.29 38.77
CA GLY A 190 59.82 -75.52 38.85
C GLY A 190 60.20 -76.37 40.06
N TYR A 191 59.60 -76.08 41.22
CA TYR A 191 59.75 -76.88 42.43
C TYR A 191 59.24 -78.32 42.24
N PHE A 192 58.02 -78.49 41.71
CA PHE A 192 57.47 -79.82 41.42
C PHE A 192 58.24 -80.57 40.33
N LYS A 193 58.76 -79.90 39.30
CA LYS A 193 59.56 -80.52 38.23
C LYS A 193 60.92 -80.97 38.76
N ALA A 194 61.55 -80.21 39.66
CA ALA A 194 62.77 -80.64 40.35
C ALA A 194 62.50 -81.89 41.20
N GLN A 195 61.38 -81.92 41.93
CA GLN A 195 60.92 -83.09 42.70
C GLN A 195 60.58 -84.29 41.80
N ASN A 196 59.94 -84.04 40.65
CA ASN A 196 59.53 -85.08 39.72
C ASN A 196 60.72 -85.62 38.90
N ASN A 197 61.76 -84.82 38.66
CA ASN A 197 63.02 -85.29 38.09
C ASN A 197 63.79 -86.20 39.08
N GLN A 198 63.66 -85.99 40.39
CA GLN A 198 64.12 -86.98 41.39
C GLN A 198 63.34 -88.30 41.25
N LEU A 199 62.01 -88.25 41.09
CA LEU A 199 61.15 -89.43 40.87
C LEU A 199 61.31 -90.07 39.48
N LYS A 200 61.73 -89.33 38.46
CA LYS A 200 61.96 -89.84 37.08
C LYS A 200 63.28 -90.59 36.93
N ASN A 201 64.28 -90.27 37.74
CA ASN A 201 65.47 -91.13 37.87
C ASN A 201 65.10 -92.52 38.43
N GLU A 202 63.98 -92.65 39.15
CA GLU A 202 63.46 -93.95 39.59
C GLU A 202 62.53 -94.64 38.57
N ASN A 203 61.91 -93.90 37.65
CA ASN A 203 60.87 -94.41 36.74
C ASN A 203 61.30 -94.67 35.28
N LEU A 204 62.59 -94.55 34.93
CA LEU A 204 63.16 -94.97 33.64
C LEU A 204 63.23 -96.51 33.47
N LYS A 205 62.24 -97.24 33.98
CA LYS A 205 62.11 -98.69 33.82
C LYS A 205 60.74 -99.19 33.35
N MET A 206 59.76 -98.34 33.06
CA MET A 206 58.50 -98.84 32.50
C MET A 206 57.86 -97.95 31.43
N LYS A 207 57.85 -98.56 30.23
CA LYS A 207 56.73 -98.61 29.26
C LYS A 207 56.35 -97.34 28.49
N GLU A 208 56.90 -97.28 27.28
CA GLU A 208 56.19 -97.56 26.02
C GLU A 208 54.64 -97.71 26.05
N LYS A 209 54.00 -96.92 25.17
CA LYS A 209 52.84 -97.18 24.27
C LYS A 209 51.66 -96.20 24.37
N LEU A 210 51.16 -95.92 23.16
CA LEU A 210 49.81 -95.52 22.74
C LEU A 210 49.50 -94.04 22.39
N ASN A 211 49.74 -93.74 21.10
CA ASN A 211 48.78 -93.30 20.06
C ASN A 211 47.54 -92.45 20.40
N GLN A 212 47.49 -91.28 19.72
CA GLN A 212 46.47 -90.78 18.78
C GLN A 212 44.97 -90.83 19.12
N ARG A 213 44.30 -89.66 19.06
CA ARG A 213 43.19 -89.26 18.14
C ARG A 213 42.33 -88.15 18.75
N SER A 214 41.96 -87.15 17.94
CA SER A 214 40.55 -86.76 17.67
C SER A 214 40.44 -85.39 16.98
N SER A 215 40.09 -85.46 15.70
CA SER A 215 39.72 -84.38 14.80
C SER A 215 38.22 -84.11 14.94
N GLN A 216 37.83 -83.00 15.57
CA GLN A 216 36.44 -82.54 15.64
C GLN A 216 36.37 -81.03 15.96
N HIS A 217 37.07 -80.21 15.17
CA HIS A 217 37.15 -78.76 15.42
C HIS A 217 37.11 -77.87 14.17
N GLN A 218 36.90 -78.41 12.97
CA GLN A 218 36.91 -77.59 11.75
C GLN A 218 35.56 -76.94 11.41
N GLU A 219 34.41 -77.56 11.70
CA GLU A 219 33.10 -76.98 11.35
C GLU A 219 32.73 -75.76 12.20
N THR A 220 33.07 -75.74 13.49
CA THR A 220 32.81 -74.60 14.39
C THR A 220 33.68 -73.39 14.05
N ILE A 221 34.91 -73.61 13.56
CA ILE A 221 35.82 -72.53 13.15
C ILE A 221 35.32 -71.87 11.86
N VAL A 222 34.88 -72.67 10.88
CA VAL A 222 34.37 -72.15 9.60
C VAL A 222 33.06 -71.39 9.79
N PHE A 223 32.14 -71.91 10.60
CA PHE A 223 30.89 -71.23 10.94
C PHE A 223 31.14 -69.89 11.66
N LYS A 224 32.05 -69.87 12.64
CA LYS A 224 32.40 -68.65 13.39
C LYS A 224 33.06 -67.59 12.50
N GLN A 225 33.87 -68.00 11.52
CA GLN A 225 34.47 -67.10 10.54
C GLN A 225 33.43 -66.53 9.57
N TYR A 226 32.50 -67.36 9.08
CA TYR A 226 31.42 -66.92 8.21
C TYR A 226 30.48 -65.95 8.94
N MET A 227 30.03 -66.28 10.16
CA MET A 227 29.19 -65.40 10.97
C MET A 227 29.85 -64.05 11.25
N LYS A 228 31.16 -64.05 11.57
CA LYS A 228 31.93 -62.81 11.74
C LYS A 228 31.93 -61.95 10.46
N LYS A 229 32.06 -62.57 9.28
CA LYS A 229 32.05 -61.86 8.00
C LYS A 229 30.67 -61.26 7.68
N VAL A 230 29.59 -62.00 7.91
CA VAL A 230 28.22 -61.52 7.68
C VAL A 230 27.86 -60.39 8.65
N LEU A 231 28.19 -60.51 9.93
CA LEU A 231 27.99 -59.43 10.91
C LEU A 231 28.79 -58.18 10.57
N MET A 232 30.05 -58.33 10.16
CA MET A 232 30.87 -57.20 9.72
C MET A 232 30.28 -56.49 8.50
N GLN A 233 29.79 -57.25 7.52
CA GLN A 233 29.12 -56.68 6.34
C GLN A 233 27.82 -55.97 6.72
N PHE A 234 27.04 -56.52 7.66
CA PHE A 234 25.83 -55.89 8.16
C PHE A 234 26.10 -54.53 8.80
N PHE A 235 27.15 -54.38 9.62
CA PHE A 235 27.45 -53.08 10.23
C PHE A 235 28.06 -52.05 9.26
N ILE A 236 28.82 -52.48 8.25
CA ILE A 236 29.52 -51.56 7.34
C ILE A 236 28.66 -51.09 6.15
N GLN A 237 27.77 -51.92 5.62
CA GLN A 237 27.06 -51.63 4.38
C GLN A 237 25.84 -50.70 4.55
N ASP A 238 25.42 -50.08 3.45
CA ASP A 238 24.24 -49.22 3.37
C ASP A 238 22.94 -49.99 3.67
N ASP A 239 21.90 -49.26 4.09
CA ASP A 239 20.63 -49.84 4.58
C ASP A 239 19.93 -50.76 3.58
N SER A 240 20.11 -50.54 2.27
CA SER A 240 19.60 -51.42 1.22
C SER A 240 20.21 -52.82 1.31
N LYS A 241 21.52 -52.94 1.56
CA LYS A 241 22.21 -54.23 1.63
C LYS A 241 22.05 -54.90 3.00
N ARG A 242 21.89 -54.10 4.07
CA ARG A 242 21.53 -54.63 5.41
C ARG A 242 20.24 -55.43 5.36
N THR A 243 19.24 -54.92 4.63
CA THR A 243 17.93 -55.57 4.49
C THR A 243 18.03 -56.95 3.83
N GLU A 244 18.97 -57.14 2.90
CA GLU A 244 19.24 -58.44 2.25
C GLU A 244 19.97 -59.43 3.17
N LEU A 245 20.74 -58.95 4.15
CA LEU A 245 21.51 -59.79 5.09
C LEU A 245 20.71 -60.26 6.31
N ILE A 246 19.57 -59.65 6.61
CA ILE A 246 18.70 -60.01 7.75
C ILE A 246 18.22 -61.48 7.67
N PRO A 247 17.69 -61.97 6.53
CA PRO A 247 17.30 -63.38 6.42
C PRO A 247 18.47 -64.33 6.64
N VAL A 248 19.66 -63.99 6.14
CA VAL A 248 20.87 -64.81 6.28
C VAL A 248 21.27 -64.92 7.75
N LEU A 249 21.31 -63.80 8.48
CA LEU A 249 21.64 -63.79 9.92
C LEU A 249 20.64 -64.58 10.75
N LEU A 250 19.34 -64.39 10.50
CA LEU A 250 18.28 -65.06 11.24
C LEU A 250 18.24 -66.56 10.94
N GLN A 251 18.45 -66.96 9.69
CA GLN A 251 18.57 -68.37 9.30
C GLN A 251 19.79 -69.03 9.96
N MET A 252 20.92 -68.32 10.07
CA MET A 252 22.10 -68.80 10.79
C MET A 252 21.89 -68.92 12.31
N CYS A 253 20.99 -68.13 12.88
CA CYS A 253 20.58 -68.22 14.28
C CYS A 253 19.49 -69.28 14.53
N GLY A 254 19.05 -70.00 13.49
CA GLY A 254 18.03 -71.04 13.59
C GLY A 254 16.60 -70.50 13.65
N ALA A 255 16.35 -69.27 13.20
CA ALA A 255 15.00 -68.72 13.11
C ALA A 255 14.19 -69.43 12.01
N ASN A 256 12.90 -69.62 12.25
CA ASN A 256 11.99 -70.18 11.25
C ASN A 256 11.57 -69.12 10.21
N GLU A 257 11.05 -69.57 9.06
CA GLU A 257 10.68 -68.66 7.96
C GLU A 257 9.67 -67.58 8.40
N HIS A 258 8.76 -67.91 9.32
CA HIS A 258 7.79 -66.96 9.85
C HIS A 258 8.45 -65.84 10.69
N GLU A 259 9.42 -66.18 11.54
CA GLU A 259 10.23 -65.24 12.33
C GLU A 259 11.09 -64.35 11.43
N ILE A 260 11.63 -64.90 10.35
CA ILE A 260 12.40 -64.16 9.34
C ILE A 260 11.52 -63.11 8.67
N GLN A 261 10.33 -63.49 8.18
CA GLN A 261 9.40 -62.56 7.54
C GLN A 261 8.89 -61.48 8.50
N THR A 262 8.60 -61.85 9.76
CA THR A 262 8.16 -60.90 10.79
C THR A 262 9.25 -59.87 11.09
N SER A 263 10.49 -60.32 11.25
CA SER A 263 11.64 -59.45 11.53
C SER A 263 11.97 -58.54 10.35
N LYS A 264 11.85 -59.04 9.11
CA LYS A 264 12.01 -58.24 7.89
C LYS A 264 10.97 -57.11 7.82
N CYS A 265 9.69 -57.44 8.01
CA CYS A 265 8.61 -56.46 8.07
C CYS A 265 8.82 -55.40 9.17
N GLN A 266 9.30 -55.82 10.35
CA GLN A 266 9.57 -54.91 11.45
C GLN A 266 10.74 -53.96 11.15
N TRP A 267 11.79 -54.47 10.51
CA TRP A 267 12.95 -53.68 10.07
C TRP A 267 12.58 -52.66 8.99
N GLU A 268 11.78 -53.05 7.99
CA GLU A 268 11.30 -52.12 6.96
C GLU A 268 10.43 -51.01 7.56
N ARG A 269 9.59 -51.35 8.55
CA ARG A 269 8.81 -50.36 9.30
C ARG A 269 9.70 -49.40 10.09
N SER A 270 10.73 -49.89 10.79
CA SER A 270 11.63 -49.02 11.56
C SER A 270 12.42 -48.05 10.67
N LEU A 271 12.85 -48.49 9.48
CA LEU A 271 13.51 -47.63 8.49
C LEU A 271 12.58 -46.51 7.96
N GLN A 272 11.29 -46.79 7.75
CA GLN A 272 10.32 -45.76 7.36
C GLN A 272 10.07 -44.74 8.47
N PHE A 273 10.04 -45.17 9.73
CA PHE A 273 9.92 -44.26 10.87
C PHE A 273 11.15 -43.36 11.01
N ILE A 274 12.36 -43.92 10.88
CA ILE A 274 13.61 -43.15 10.94
C ILE A 274 13.69 -42.17 9.76
N SER A 275 13.32 -42.58 8.55
CA SER A 275 13.32 -41.69 7.37
C SER A 275 12.30 -40.55 7.49
N LYS A 276 11.12 -40.80 8.07
CA LYS A 276 10.12 -39.76 8.35
C LYS A 276 10.53 -38.84 9.51
N ALA A 277 11.22 -39.37 10.51
CA ALA A 277 11.75 -38.58 11.62
C ALA A 277 12.96 -37.71 11.20
N ALA A 278 13.82 -38.22 10.32
CA ALA A 278 14.94 -37.47 9.75
C ALA A 278 14.48 -36.39 8.76
N GLY A 279 13.38 -36.60 8.02
CA GLY A 279 12.76 -35.56 7.18
C GLY A 279 12.08 -34.43 7.96
N LEU A 280 11.82 -34.61 9.26
CA LEU A 280 11.26 -33.59 10.15
C LEU A 280 12.34 -32.75 10.85
N PHE A 281 13.60 -33.23 10.86
CA PHE A 281 14.78 -32.50 11.31
C PHE A 281 15.73 -32.33 10.12
N GLY A 282 15.35 -31.41 9.22
CA GLY A 282 16.05 -31.16 7.96
C GLY A 282 17.53 -30.82 8.11
N PHE A 283 18.33 -31.51 7.31
CA PHE A 283 19.37 -30.89 6.49
C PHE A 283 18.87 -30.84 5.05
#